data_AF-A0A392NGK3-F1
#
_entry.id   AF-A0A392NGK3-F1
#
_cell.length_a   1.000
_cell.length_b   1.000
_cell.length_c   1.000
_cell.angle_alpha   90.00
_cell.angle_beta   90.00
_cell.angle_gamma   90.00
#
_symmetry.space_group_name_H-M   'P 1'
#
loop_
_entity.id
_entity.type
_entity.pdbx_description
1 polymer ?
#
loop_
_entity_poly.entity_id
_entity_poly.type
_entity_poly.pdbx_seq_one_letter_code
_entity_poly.pdbx_strand_id
1 'polypeptide(L)'
;MDDFCDAGGRLPMTWYPQSYVEKVPMTNMNMRADPDTGYPGRTYRFYKGETVFSFGDGMSFGTVEHKIVKAPQLVSVPLAEDHECRSLQCKSLDVADEHCQNLAFDIHLSVKNMAKMSSSHTVLLFFTPPDVHNAPQKHLLGFEKMQLAGKSEGLVRFKVDVCKDLSVVDELGNRKVPLGEHMLHVGNLKYSLSVRI
;
A
#
# COMPACT_ATOMS: atom_id res chain seq x y z
N MET A 1 9.00 -11.09 35.29
CA MET A 1 8.47 -10.30 34.16
C MET A 1 8.53 -11.26 32.99
N ASP A 2 7.49 -12.05 32.81
CA ASP A 2 7.48 -13.10 31.79
C ASP A 2 7.37 -12.47 30.40
N ASP A 3 8.40 -12.65 29.58
CA ASP A 3 8.38 -12.30 28.16
C ASP A 3 7.38 -13.23 27.45
N PHE A 4 6.12 -12.81 27.40
CA PHE A 4 5.09 -13.49 26.63
C PHE A 4 5.37 -13.27 25.13
N CYS A 5 5.92 -14.29 24.48
CA CYS A 5 6.21 -14.28 23.05
C CYS A 5 4.92 -14.58 22.27
N ASP A 6 4.27 -13.54 21.75
CA ASP A 6 3.09 -13.64 20.89
C ASP A 6 3.48 -13.83 19.42
N ALA A 7 2.69 -14.62 18.69
CA ALA A 7 2.85 -14.82 17.26
C ALA A 7 2.37 -13.56 16.50
N GLY A 8 3.22 -12.54 16.42
CA GLY A 8 2.91 -11.27 15.73
C GLY A 8 3.33 -11.20 14.26
N GLY A 9 3.72 -12.33 13.66
CA GLY A 9 4.25 -12.41 12.31
C GLY A 9 3.19 -12.19 11.22
N ARG A 10 3.62 -11.67 10.06
CA ARG A 10 2.80 -11.52 8.85
C ARG A 10 3.50 -12.21 7.68
N LEU A 11 2.73 -12.78 6.76
CA LEU A 11 3.27 -13.49 5.61
C LEU A 11 4.01 -12.53 4.67
N PRO A 12 5.31 -12.77 4.37
CA PRO A 12 6.07 -11.96 3.42
C PRO A 12 5.85 -12.40 1.95
N MET A 13 4.97 -13.37 1.71
CA MET A 13 4.65 -13.91 0.38
C MET A 13 3.18 -14.27 0.28
N THR A 14 2.67 -14.37 -0.94
CA THR A 14 1.32 -14.85 -1.23
C THR A 14 1.33 -16.36 -1.42
N TRP A 15 0.40 -17.07 -0.80
CA TRP A 15 0.15 -18.49 -1.01
C TRP A 15 -0.91 -18.66 -2.09
N TYR A 16 -0.48 -19.20 -3.23
CA TYR A 16 -1.32 -19.37 -4.41
C TYR A 16 -1.98 -20.76 -4.42
N PRO A 17 -3.18 -20.88 -5.02
CA PRO A 17 -3.76 -22.19 -5.31
C PRO A 17 -2.92 -22.95 -6.36
N GLN A 18 -3.06 -24.27 -6.40
CA GLN A 18 -2.33 -25.12 -7.36
C GLN A 18 -2.55 -24.66 -8.82
N SER A 19 -3.76 -24.23 -9.16
CA SER A 19 -4.10 -23.76 -10.52
C SER A 19 -3.29 -22.54 -10.97
N TYR A 20 -2.60 -21.85 -10.06
CA TYR A 20 -1.72 -20.74 -10.41
C TYR A 20 -0.50 -21.18 -11.22
N VAL A 21 0.15 -22.27 -10.82
CA VAL A 21 1.38 -22.74 -11.48
C VAL A 21 1.12 -23.30 -12.87
N GLU A 22 -0.13 -23.71 -13.15
CA GLU A 22 -0.58 -24.15 -14.47
C GLU A 22 -0.73 -22.96 -15.45
N LYS A 23 -1.02 -21.76 -14.94
CA LYS A 23 -1.25 -20.54 -15.73
C LYS A 23 -0.03 -19.62 -15.81
N VAL A 24 0.97 -19.82 -14.95
CA VAL A 24 2.14 -18.95 -14.82
C VAL A 24 3.41 -19.73 -15.07
N PRO A 25 3.90 -19.77 -16.33
CA PRO A 25 5.21 -20.33 -16.65
C PRO A 25 6.29 -19.62 -15.85
N MET A 26 7.18 -20.36 -15.19
CA MET A 26 8.26 -19.76 -14.37
C MET A 26 9.33 -19.03 -15.20
N THR A 27 9.31 -19.20 -16.53
CA THR A 27 10.12 -18.45 -17.49
C THR A 27 9.53 -17.08 -17.85
N ASN A 28 8.23 -16.86 -17.64
CA ASN A 28 7.58 -15.60 -17.95
C ASN A 28 7.82 -14.59 -16.81
N MET A 29 8.60 -13.55 -17.07
CA MET A 29 8.97 -12.54 -16.07
C MET A 29 8.00 -11.35 -15.98
N ASN A 30 6.91 -11.34 -16.76
CA ASN A 30 5.91 -10.28 -16.71
C ASN A 30 5.24 -10.26 -15.32
N MET A 31 5.17 -9.09 -14.70
CA MET A 31 4.54 -8.95 -13.38
C MET A 31 3.03 -8.69 -13.49
N ARG A 32 2.63 -7.91 -14.50
CA ARG A 32 1.26 -7.47 -14.73
C ARG A 32 0.42 -8.63 -15.29
N ALA A 33 -0.85 -8.67 -14.90
CA ALA A 33 -1.81 -9.57 -15.52
C ALA A 33 -2.06 -9.17 -16.98
N ASP A 34 -2.30 -10.16 -17.82
CA ASP A 34 -2.66 -9.98 -19.23
C ASP A 34 -3.94 -10.78 -19.49
N PRO A 35 -5.10 -10.09 -19.60
CA PRO A 35 -6.39 -10.72 -19.87
C PRO A 35 -6.45 -11.48 -21.21
N ASP A 36 -5.70 -11.04 -22.22
CA ASP A 36 -5.77 -11.61 -23.57
C ASP A 36 -5.14 -13.01 -23.62
N THR A 37 -4.07 -13.22 -22.85
CA THR A 37 -3.41 -14.53 -22.72
C THR A 37 -3.93 -15.35 -21.53
N GLY A 38 -4.80 -14.77 -20.70
CA GLY A 38 -5.27 -15.38 -19.46
C GLY A 38 -4.20 -15.42 -18.35
N TYR A 39 -3.12 -14.65 -18.51
CA TYR A 39 -2.03 -14.56 -17.54
C TYR A 39 -2.48 -13.77 -16.30
N PRO A 40 -2.49 -14.37 -15.09
CA PRO A 40 -3.16 -13.78 -13.94
C PRO A 40 -2.33 -12.71 -13.20
N GLY A 41 -1.07 -12.48 -13.59
CA GLY A 41 -0.13 -11.60 -12.89
C GLY A 41 0.63 -12.28 -11.74
N ARG A 42 1.62 -11.58 -11.19
CA ARG A 42 2.49 -12.06 -10.11
C ARG A 42 2.41 -11.18 -8.87
N THR A 43 2.67 -11.79 -7.72
CA THR A 43 2.69 -11.17 -6.39
C THR A 43 1.34 -10.58 -5.98
N TYR A 44 1.20 -10.20 -4.71
CA TYR A 44 0.02 -9.47 -4.22
C TYR A 44 -0.24 -8.14 -4.95
N ARG A 45 0.77 -7.61 -5.66
CA ARG A 45 0.66 -6.33 -6.36
C ARG A 45 -0.20 -6.42 -7.61
N PHE A 46 -0.10 -7.50 -8.38
CA PHE A 46 -0.74 -7.59 -9.70
C PHE A 46 -1.63 -8.82 -9.88
N TYR A 47 -1.49 -9.82 -9.02
CA TYR A 47 -2.35 -11.00 -9.07
C TYR A 47 -3.78 -10.64 -8.65
N LYS A 48 -4.74 -10.84 -9.56
CA LYS A 48 -6.17 -10.55 -9.34
C LYS A 48 -7.01 -11.80 -9.00
N GLY A 49 -6.37 -12.98 -8.93
CA GLY A 49 -7.06 -14.24 -8.64
C GLY A 49 -7.20 -14.54 -7.16
N GLU A 50 -7.75 -15.70 -6.86
CA GLU A 50 -7.93 -16.16 -5.48
C GLU A 50 -6.60 -16.58 -4.83
N THR A 51 -6.47 -16.30 -3.53
CA THR A 51 -5.31 -16.68 -2.71
C THR A 51 -5.75 -17.63 -1.60
N VAL A 52 -4.93 -18.61 -1.25
CA VAL A 52 -5.14 -19.43 -0.06
C VAL A 52 -4.82 -18.61 1.19
N PHE A 53 -3.66 -17.95 1.18
CA PHE A 53 -3.29 -16.90 2.14
C PHE A 53 -2.68 -15.71 1.39
N SER A 54 -3.16 -14.53 1.69
CA SER A 54 -2.71 -13.28 1.12
C SER A 54 -1.39 -12.80 1.73
N PHE A 55 -0.67 -11.95 0.98
CA PHE A 55 0.48 -11.25 1.53
C PHE A 55 0.04 -10.37 2.71
N GLY A 56 0.79 -10.43 3.80
CA GLY A 56 0.46 -9.70 5.01
C GLY A 56 -0.58 -10.40 5.90
N ASP A 57 -1.09 -11.58 5.52
CA ASP A 57 -1.93 -12.36 6.43
C ASP A 57 -1.12 -12.82 7.64
N GLY A 58 -1.80 -12.89 8.78
CA GLY A 58 -1.21 -13.35 10.03
C GLY A 58 -2.26 -13.34 11.13
N MET A 59 -2.07 -14.20 12.11
CA MET A 59 -2.94 -14.30 13.28
C MET A 59 -2.12 -13.92 14.51
N SER A 60 -2.69 -13.12 15.40
CA SER A 60 -2.13 -12.80 16.72
C SER A 60 -3.11 -13.24 17.79
N PHE A 61 -2.64 -13.51 19.01
CA PHE A 61 -3.53 -13.90 20.12
C PHE A 61 -4.50 -12.80 20.55
N GLY A 62 -4.22 -11.54 20.19
CA GLY A 62 -5.10 -10.40 20.40
C GLY A 62 -5.62 -9.78 19.09
N THR A 63 -6.83 -9.24 19.13
CA THR A 63 -7.39 -8.40 18.07
C THR A 63 -6.98 -6.95 18.28
N VAL A 64 -6.72 -6.25 17.17
CA VAL A 64 -6.41 -4.80 17.20
C VAL A 64 -7.42 -4.01 16.40
N GLU A 65 -7.69 -2.80 16.88
CA GLU A 65 -8.47 -1.80 16.17
C GLU A 65 -7.52 -0.70 15.68
N HIS A 66 -7.69 -0.28 14.43
CA HIS A 66 -6.89 0.78 13.81
C HIS A 66 -7.77 2.01 13.58
N LYS A 67 -7.25 3.19 13.91
CA LYS A 67 -7.91 4.46 13.66
C LYS A 67 -6.93 5.49 13.10
N ILE A 68 -7.31 6.20 12.04
CA ILE A 68 -6.51 7.34 11.59
C ILE A 68 -6.74 8.51 12.53
N VAL A 69 -5.65 9.00 13.09
CA VAL A 69 -5.60 10.20 13.95
C VAL A 69 -5.34 11.43 13.10
N LYS A 70 -4.41 11.32 12.14
CA LYS A 70 -4.03 12.41 11.24
C LYS A 70 -3.63 11.84 9.89
N ALA A 71 -4.25 12.31 8.82
CA ALA A 71 -3.83 12.10 7.45
C ALA A 71 -4.43 13.23 6.60
N PRO A 72 -3.74 13.70 5.54
CA PRO A 72 -4.33 14.64 4.60
C PRO A 72 -5.41 13.94 3.76
N GLN A 73 -6.49 14.64 3.44
CA GLN A 73 -7.48 14.19 2.45
C GLN A 73 -7.10 14.63 1.03
N LEU A 74 -6.30 15.69 0.92
CA LEU A 74 -5.85 16.27 -0.34
C LEU A 74 -4.35 16.53 -0.25
N VAL A 75 -3.65 16.13 -1.29
CA VAL A 75 -2.23 16.41 -1.52
C VAL A 75 -2.14 17.14 -2.86
N SER A 76 -1.62 18.36 -2.81
CA SER A 76 -1.40 19.19 -3.99
C SER A 76 0.05 19.08 -4.42
N VAL A 77 0.28 18.66 -5.66
CA VAL A 77 1.58 18.62 -6.32
C VAL A 77 1.83 20.00 -6.91
N PRO A 78 2.87 20.74 -6.47
CA PRO A 78 3.17 22.05 -7.03
C PRO A 78 3.62 21.88 -8.49
N LEU A 79 2.97 22.60 -9.40
CA LEU A 79 3.27 22.59 -10.84
C LEU A 79 3.38 24.02 -11.35
N ALA A 80 4.32 24.24 -12.28
CA ALA A 80 4.46 25.52 -12.96
C ALA A 80 3.16 25.93 -13.67
N GLU A 81 2.92 27.24 -13.79
CA GLU A 81 1.65 27.76 -14.34
C GLU A 81 1.45 27.40 -15.82
N ASP A 82 2.54 27.30 -16.56
CA ASP A 82 2.61 26.96 -17.98
C ASP A 82 2.70 25.44 -18.23
N HIS A 83 2.67 24.62 -17.18
CA HIS A 83 2.79 23.18 -17.33
C HIS A 83 1.59 22.59 -18.09
N GLU A 84 1.86 21.81 -19.14
CA GLU A 84 0.86 21.29 -20.08
C GLU A 84 -0.30 20.56 -19.37
N CYS A 85 0.00 19.81 -18.31
CA CYS A 85 -0.98 19.09 -17.51
C CYS A 85 -2.11 19.93 -16.89
N ARG A 86 -1.92 21.24 -16.69
CA ARG A 86 -3.00 22.15 -16.26
C ARG A 86 -4.05 22.34 -17.34
N SER A 87 -3.64 22.31 -18.61
CA SER A 87 -4.53 22.44 -19.77
C SER A 87 -5.07 21.10 -20.27
N LEU A 88 -4.24 20.04 -20.25
CA LEU A 88 -4.53 18.74 -20.87
C LEU A 88 -5.23 17.74 -19.94
N GLN A 89 -5.51 18.09 -18.68
CA GLN A 89 -6.11 17.18 -17.68
C GLN A 89 -5.34 15.85 -17.59
N CYS A 90 -4.04 15.91 -17.31
CA CYS A 90 -3.21 14.72 -17.20
C CYS A 90 -3.77 13.72 -16.17
N LYS A 91 -3.56 12.42 -16.46
CA LYS A 91 -3.88 11.33 -15.52
C LYS A 91 -2.75 11.05 -14.54
N SER A 92 -1.53 11.44 -14.89
CA SER A 92 -0.33 11.23 -14.08
C SER A 92 0.74 12.27 -14.43
N LEU A 93 1.72 12.44 -13.53
CA LEU A 93 2.83 13.40 -13.67
C LEU A 93 4.17 12.69 -13.63
N ASP A 94 5.18 13.19 -14.34
CA ASP A 94 6.54 12.66 -14.23
C ASP A 94 7.17 12.96 -12.86
N VAL A 95 7.79 11.93 -12.28
CA VAL A 95 8.57 12.07 -11.04
C VAL A 95 9.92 12.75 -11.28
N ALA A 96 10.42 12.73 -12.52
CA ALA A 96 11.72 13.28 -12.89
C ALA A 96 11.76 14.82 -12.86
N ASP A 97 10.61 15.48 -12.79
CA ASP A 97 10.52 16.93 -12.79
C ASP A 97 10.79 17.53 -11.39
N GLU A 98 11.11 18.82 -11.34
CA GLU A 98 11.42 19.55 -10.10
C GLU A 98 10.24 19.64 -9.11
N HIS A 99 9.05 19.20 -9.51
CA HIS A 99 7.79 19.20 -8.75
C HIS A 99 7.79 18.29 -7.51
N CYS A 100 8.79 17.42 -7.36
CA CYS A 100 8.88 16.43 -6.29
C CYS A 100 9.67 16.86 -5.04
N GLN A 101 10.13 18.12 -4.97
CA GLN A 101 10.90 18.59 -3.83
C GLN A 101 10.03 18.75 -2.57
N ASN A 102 10.41 18.07 -1.48
CA ASN A 102 9.76 18.12 -0.16
C ASN A 102 8.27 17.73 -0.14
N LEU A 103 7.80 16.96 -1.12
CA LEU A 103 6.40 16.55 -1.20
C LEU A 103 6.16 15.27 -0.39
N ALA A 104 6.07 15.42 0.92
CA ALA A 104 5.80 14.33 1.86
C ALA A 104 4.78 14.74 2.94
N PHE A 105 4.09 13.75 3.49
CA PHE A 105 3.14 13.94 4.58
C PHE A 105 3.20 12.78 5.57
N ASP A 106 2.77 13.05 6.81
CA ASP A 106 2.71 12.05 7.86
C ASP A 106 1.30 11.48 8.00
N ILE A 107 1.22 10.16 8.13
CA ILE A 107 0.03 9.43 8.54
C ILE A 107 0.23 8.97 9.98
N HIS A 108 -0.66 9.43 10.86
CA HIS A 108 -0.69 9.01 12.26
C HIS A 108 -1.84 8.03 12.46
N LEU A 109 -1.50 6.83 12.92
CA LEU A 109 -2.44 5.74 13.19
C LEU A 109 -2.43 5.40 14.67
N SER A 110 -3.61 5.35 15.26
CA SER A 110 -3.84 4.75 16.56
C SER A 110 -4.06 3.25 16.40
N VAL A 111 -3.38 2.47 17.22
CA VAL A 111 -3.51 1.01 17.27
C VAL A 111 -3.88 0.63 18.68
N LYS A 112 -5.07 0.07 18.85
CA LYS A 112 -5.59 -0.34 20.15
C LYS A 112 -5.63 -1.85 20.26
N ASN A 113 -4.97 -2.41 21.26
CA ASN A 113 -5.07 -3.81 21.59
C ASN A 113 -6.39 -4.07 22.33
N MET A 114 -7.27 -4.85 21.71
CA MET A 114 -8.58 -5.18 22.25
C MET A 114 -8.57 -6.41 23.16
N ALA A 115 -7.45 -7.14 23.23
CA ALA A 115 -7.28 -8.26 24.15
C ALA A 115 -6.97 -7.81 25.59
N LYS A 116 -7.07 -8.76 26.53
CA LYS A 116 -6.67 -8.54 27.94
C LYS A 116 -5.17 -8.74 28.16
N MET A 117 -4.51 -9.48 27.28
CA MET A 117 -3.09 -9.83 27.37
C MET A 117 -2.25 -8.88 26.52
N SER A 118 -0.98 -8.74 26.89
CA SER A 118 -0.01 -8.05 26.03
C SER A 118 0.24 -8.88 24.78
N SER A 119 0.33 -8.22 23.63
CA SER A 119 0.53 -8.86 22.33
C SER A 119 1.40 -8.00 21.42
N SER A 120 2.02 -8.66 20.45
CA SER A 120 2.90 -8.04 19.46
C SER A 120 2.13 -7.86 18.15
N HIS A 121 2.11 -6.64 17.63
CA HIS A 121 1.34 -6.32 16.44
C HIS A 121 2.22 -5.71 15.36
N THR A 122 2.12 -6.28 14.16
CA THR A 122 2.75 -5.74 12.96
C THR A 122 1.70 -4.99 12.15
N VAL A 123 1.93 -3.69 11.96
CA VAL A 123 1.09 -2.76 11.22
C VAL A 123 1.68 -2.61 9.81
N LEU A 124 0.91 -2.94 8.80
CA LEU A 124 1.29 -2.82 7.39
C LEU A 124 0.49 -1.68 6.76
N LEU A 125 1.17 -0.63 6.30
CA LEU A 125 0.55 0.46 5.54
C LEU A 125 0.67 0.16 4.05
N PHE A 126 -0.48 0.00 3.40
CA PHE A 126 -0.55 -0.18 1.96
C PHE A 126 -1.21 1.01 1.27
N PHE A 127 -0.91 1.17 -0.01
CA PHE A 127 -1.60 2.08 -0.91
C PHE A 127 -2.13 1.34 -2.14
N THR A 128 -3.25 1.85 -2.67
CA THR A 128 -3.86 1.44 -3.93
C THR A 128 -3.94 2.69 -4.82
N PRO A 129 -3.20 2.74 -5.94
CA PRO A 129 -3.26 3.83 -6.89
C PRO A 129 -4.59 3.86 -7.67
N PRO A 130 -4.93 4.99 -8.31
CA PRO A 130 -5.88 5.04 -9.41
C PRO A 130 -5.54 4.02 -10.50
N ASP A 131 -6.56 3.55 -11.23
CA ASP A 131 -6.40 2.60 -12.33
C ASP A 131 -5.85 3.29 -13.59
N VAL A 132 -4.56 3.61 -13.56
CA VAL A 132 -3.78 4.19 -14.66
C VAL A 132 -2.54 3.35 -14.89
N HIS A 133 -2.05 3.25 -16.12
CA HIS A 133 -0.82 2.50 -16.45
C HIS A 133 -0.79 1.03 -15.98
N ASN A 134 -1.95 0.37 -15.93
CA ASN A 134 -2.10 -0.97 -15.37
C ASN A 134 -1.46 -1.09 -13.98
N ALA A 135 -1.78 -0.12 -13.12
CA ALA A 135 -1.21 0.03 -11.81
C ALA A 135 -1.45 -1.19 -10.91
N PRO A 136 -0.58 -1.40 -9.89
CA PRO A 136 -0.77 -2.48 -8.93
C PRO A 136 -2.09 -2.31 -8.16
N GLN A 137 -2.73 -3.43 -7.82
CA GLN A 137 -3.91 -3.49 -6.95
C GLN A 137 -3.62 -3.00 -5.54
N LYS A 138 -2.38 -3.17 -5.09
CA LYS A 138 -1.94 -2.83 -3.73
C LYS A 138 -0.41 -2.77 -3.70
N HIS A 139 0.15 -1.87 -2.91
CA HIS A 139 1.59 -1.74 -2.71
C HIS A 139 1.89 -1.38 -1.25
N LEU A 140 2.84 -2.09 -0.64
CA LEU A 140 3.26 -1.83 0.74
C LEU A 140 4.15 -0.58 0.77
N LEU A 141 3.73 0.45 1.51
CA LEU A 141 4.51 1.67 1.73
C LEU A 141 5.52 1.50 2.86
N GLY A 142 5.12 0.81 3.92
CA GLY A 142 5.95 0.62 5.10
C GLY A 142 5.28 -0.28 6.12
N PHE A 143 6.05 -0.69 7.12
CA PHE A 143 5.54 -1.48 8.22
C PHE A 143 6.23 -1.11 9.52
N GLU A 144 5.50 -1.29 10.62
CA GLU A 144 6.00 -1.05 11.97
C GLU A 144 5.56 -2.19 12.88
N LYS A 145 6.45 -2.58 13.80
CA LYS A 145 6.16 -3.59 14.81
C LYS A 145 6.13 -2.95 16.19
N MET A 146 5.06 -3.20 16.93
CA MET A 146 4.87 -2.62 18.26
C MET A 146 4.34 -3.66 19.24
N GLN A 147 4.75 -3.53 20.50
CA GLN A 147 4.20 -4.29 21.61
C GLN A 147 3.15 -3.44 22.33
N LEU A 148 1.96 -3.99 22.53
CA LEU A 148 0.88 -3.31 23.26
C LEU A 148 0.43 -4.18 24.42
N ALA A 149 0.39 -3.58 25.62
CA ALA A 149 -0.28 -4.19 26.75
C ALA A 149 -1.77 -4.40 26.46
N GLY A 150 -2.41 -5.33 27.17
CA GLY A 150 -3.84 -5.56 27.03
C GLY A 150 -4.64 -4.28 27.28
N LYS A 151 -5.66 -4.04 26.44
CA LYS A 151 -6.54 -2.86 26.49
C LYS A 151 -5.84 -1.51 26.30
N SER A 152 -4.55 -1.50 26.00
CA SER A 152 -3.77 -0.29 25.76
C SER A 152 -3.81 0.13 24.29
N GLU A 153 -3.41 1.37 24.05
CA GLU A 153 -3.34 1.99 22.73
C GLU A 153 -1.95 2.58 22.53
N GLY A 154 -1.46 2.54 21.30
CA GLY A 154 -0.22 3.21 20.91
C GLY A 154 -0.34 3.87 19.55
N LEU A 155 0.60 4.75 19.25
CA LEU A 155 0.62 5.54 18.02
C LEU A 155 1.73 5.06 17.10
N VAL A 156 1.40 4.87 15.83
CA VAL A 156 2.34 4.60 14.75
C VAL A 156 2.32 5.77 13.77
N ARG A 157 3.50 6.13 13.26
CA ARG A 157 3.65 7.22 12.29
C ARG A 157 4.36 6.69 11.05
N PHE A 158 3.77 6.95 9.89
CA PHE A 158 4.40 6.69 8.61
C PHE A 158 4.60 8.02 7.89
N LYS A 159 5.82 8.26 7.42
CA LYS A 159 6.10 9.37 6.50
C LYS A 159 5.97 8.83 5.08
N VAL A 160 5.08 9.43 4.29
CA VAL A 160 4.82 9.05 2.89
C VAL A 160 5.35 10.15 1.99
N ASP A 161 6.28 9.81 1.13
CA ASP A 161 6.79 10.65 0.05
C ASP A 161 5.94 10.44 -1.20
N VAL A 162 5.35 11.49 -1.74
CA VAL A 162 4.37 11.39 -2.84
C VAL A 162 5.03 10.83 -4.10
N CYS A 163 6.22 11.30 -4.44
CA CYS A 163 6.87 10.92 -5.69
C CYS A 163 7.60 9.58 -5.58
N LYS A 164 8.05 9.22 -4.38
CA LYS A 164 8.68 7.92 -4.15
C LYS A 164 7.66 6.82 -3.91
N ASP A 165 6.72 7.05 -3.00
CA ASP A 165 5.87 6.01 -2.43
C ASP A 165 4.53 5.88 -3.15
N LEU A 166 4.00 6.96 -3.73
CA LEU A 166 2.73 6.95 -4.48
C LEU A 166 2.91 6.87 -6.00
N SER A 167 4.16 6.75 -6.48
CA SER A 167 4.44 6.59 -7.91
C SER A 167 4.15 5.19 -8.43
N VAL A 168 3.74 5.12 -9.70
CA VAL A 168 3.68 3.91 -10.51
C VAL A 168 4.67 4.01 -11.67
N VAL A 169 4.89 2.93 -12.40
CA VAL A 169 5.72 2.92 -13.61
C VAL A 169 4.80 2.80 -14.82
N ASP A 170 4.98 3.69 -15.79
CA ASP A 170 4.22 3.69 -17.04
C ASP A 170 4.65 2.55 -17.99
N GLU A 171 4.08 2.53 -19.19
CA GLU A 171 4.35 1.56 -20.25
C GLU A 171 5.76 1.71 -20.84
N LEU A 172 6.38 2.89 -20.69
CA LEU A 172 7.69 3.24 -21.23
C LEU A 172 8.82 3.08 -20.19
N GLY A 173 8.47 2.78 -18.93
CA GLY A 173 9.43 2.61 -17.83
C GLY A 173 9.66 3.88 -17.02
N ASN A 174 8.92 4.96 -17.27
CA ASN A 174 9.03 6.19 -16.49
C ASN A 174 8.21 6.09 -15.20
N ARG A 175 8.74 6.69 -14.14
CA ARG A 175 8.00 6.81 -12.87
C ARG A 175 7.05 7.98 -12.96
N LYS A 176 5.76 7.69 -12.74
CA LYS A 176 4.68 8.67 -12.77
C LYS A 176 3.94 8.70 -11.44
N VAL A 177 3.50 9.87 -10.98
CA VAL A 177 2.54 10.03 -9.88
C VAL A 177 1.13 10.08 -10.46
N PRO A 178 0.27 9.07 -10.22
CA PRO A 178 -1.14 9.14 -10.62
C PRO A 178 -1.86 10.30 -9.95
N LEU A 179 -2.66 11.04 -10.72
CA LEU A 179 -3.58 12.05 -10.22
C LEU A 179 -4.96 11.41 -9.96
N GLY A 180 -5.72 11.98 -9.03
CA GLY A 180 -7.04 11.49 -8.66
C GLY A 180 -7.09 10.84 -7.28
N GLU A 181 -7.92 9.81 -7.13
CA GLU A 181 -8.19 9.18 -5.84
C GLU A 181 -7.28 7.97 -5.58
N HIS A 182 -6.54 8.04 -4.49
CA HIS A 182 -5.71 6.95 -3.96
C HIS A 182 -6.36 6.41 -2.69
N MET A 183 -6.13 5.12 -2.40
CA MET A 183 -6.66 4.50 -1.19
C MET A 183 -5.54 3.95 -0.32
N LEU A 184 -5.47 4.39 0.93
CA LEU A 184 -4.59 3.86 1.96
C LEU A 184 -5.31 2.78 2.75
N HIS A 185 -4.59 1.72 3.12
CA HIS A 185 -5.16 0.56 3.81
C HIS A 185 -4.27 0.07 4.94
N VAL A 186 -4.88 -0.17 6.11
CA VAL A 186 -4.23 -0.76 7.28
C VAL A 186 -5.19 -1.77 7.91
N GLY A 187 -4.92 -3.06 7.75
CA GLY A 187 -5.88 -4.10 8.11
C GLY A 187 -7.23 -3.87 7.40
N ASN A 188 -8.30 -3.69 8.18
CA ASN A 188 -9.65 -3.40 7.67
C ASN A 188 -9.93 -1.91 7.45
N LEU A 189 -9.05 -1.02 7.93
CA LEU A 189 -9.21 0.41 7.76
C LEU A 189 -8.86 0.81 6.33
N LYS A 190 -9.75 1.55 5.68
CA LYS A 190 -9.54 2.17 4.37
C LYS A 190 -9.67 3.68 4.50
N TYR A 191 -8.82 4.42 3.80
CA TYR A 191 -8.83 5.87 3.82
C TYR A 191 -8.51 6.42 2.43
N SER A 192 -9.37 7.29 1.94
CA SER A 192 -9.23 7.90 0.63
C SER A 192 -8.43 9.19 0.72
N LEU A 193 -7.48 9.36 -0.21
CA LEU A 193 -6.60 10.51 -0.36
C LEU A 193 -6.64 10.96 -1.82
N SER A 194 -6.90 12.24 -2.09
CA SER A 194 -6.83 12.78 -3.44
C SER A 194 -5.48 13.44 -3.71
N VAL A 195 -4.85 13.12 -4.84
CA VAL A 195 -3.65 13.80 -5.34
C VAL A 195 -4.04 14.65 -6.55
N ARG A 196 -3.75 15.96 -6.49
CA ARG A 196 -4.12 16.95 -7.51
C ARG A 196 -2.99 17.93 -7.75
N ILE A 197 -3.15 18.77 -8.78
CA ILE A 197 -2.20 19.79 -9.24
C ILE A 197 -2.67 21.21 -8.96
#